data_AF-A0AAN4TC09-F1
#
_entry.id   AF-A0AAN4TC09-F1
#
_cell.length_a   1.000
_cell.length_b   1.000
_cell.length_c   1.000
_cell.angle_alpha   90.00
_cell.angle_beta   90.00
_cell.angle_gamma   90.00
#
_symmetry.space_group_name_H-M   'P 1'
#
loop_
_entity.id
_entity.type
_entity.pdbx_description
1 polymer ?
#
loop_
_entity_poly.entity_id
_entity_poly.type
_entity_poly.pdbx_seq_one_letter_code
_entity_poly.pdbx_strand_id
1 'polypeptide(L)'
;MWISLSATLSWIYILSYFVLVQSSSHAHRDHAAHHRAFISPRGEAAVLPPNVAAHNATSSEIATPRQIVREAVAEMTKRNQARLARPSRNNHSTKPGTKLGKRDDVAAPPPLLNITDQIARAAALVAELEAGGSAGGIYTKLYRRAGTFWMEGIARKGAIPSFDMSSTTMGLIPQVKESDSTAAIQRAIDDGKRCGAACNGATTKNAIVYFPPGTYLVSSSISIYFGTQIIGDANNWPTIRAASSFVGLGVLSTDVYVDNGGDGPDGNALEWYINTARLYSQIRNLKIDITASNPGAYVAALHYQVAQATTIENVEIIAGSATTQQGMYADNGSGGVMSDITFTGGNFGIYGGSQQFSAARLTFNGCNTAVEVSGTGVGCGKSITVKNAKVGFRLYNDANGQIPGSVTIIDSVFSGTESFAMEMAVPVDVVDSGFTGLVLDNVRLDRPIKDHWSDKLILSSGLQECMLLP
;
A
#
# COMPACT_ATOMS: atom_id res chain seq x y z
N MET A 1 -9.95 28.44 52.99
CA MET A 1 -11.32 27.96 53.29
C MET A 1 -12.28 29.06 52.83
N TRP A 2 -13.05 28.79 51.77
CA TRP A 2 -14.29 29.48 51.30
C TRP A 2 -14.16 30.88 50.65
N ILE A 3 -14.35 31.03 49.32
CA ILE A 3 -15.62 31.12 48.50
C ILE A 3 -16.18 32.56 48.50
N SER A 4 -16.75 33.20 47.46
CA SER A 4 -16.80 33.11 45.99
C SER A 4 -17.67 34.29 45.46
N LEU A 5 -17.51 34.67 44.18
CA LEU A 5 -18.50 35.21 43.21
C LEU A 5 -19.49 36.36 43.53
N SER A 6 -19.56 37.35 42.61
CA SER A 6 -20.76 37.77 41.80
C SER A 6 -20.46 39.11 41.05
N ALA A 7 -20.43 39.17 39.71
CA ALA A 7 -21.51 39.51 38.75
C ALA A 7 -22.13 40.92 38.96
N THR A 8 -22.04 41.91 38.04
CA THR A 8 -22.95 42.10 36.87
C THR A 8 -22.77 43.50 36.21
N LEU A 9 -23.29 43.64 34.96
CA LEU A 9 -23.73 44.84 34.19
C LEU A 9 -22.68 45.66 33.40
N SER A 10 -22.92 46.30 32.24
CA SER A 10 -23.72 46.14 31.00
C SER A 10 -23.71 47.52 30.27
N TRP A 11 -23.87 47.53 28.93
CA TRP A 11 -24.14 48.69 28.00
C TRP A 11 -22.94 49.50 27.48
N ILE A 12 -22.54 49.45 26.19
CA ILE A 12 -23.15 49.82 24.89
C ILE A 12 -23.27 51.35 24.68
N TYR A 13 -22.52 51.89 23.70
CA TYR A 13 -22.98 52.96 22.80
C TYR A 13 -22.31 52.85 21.42
N ILE A 14 -23.12 53.10 20.39
CA ILE A 14 -22.95 52.87 18.95
C ILE A 14 -23.00 54.24 18.23
N LEU A 15 -22.57 54.25 16.95
CA LEU A 15 -22.88 55.18 15.84
C LEU A 15 -21.95 56.40 15.73
N SER A 16 -21.47 56.82 14.55
CA SER A 16 -21.78 56.43 13.16
C SER A 16 -20.98 57.33 12.21
N TYR A 17 -20.63 56.83 11.01
CA TYR A 17 -20.87 57.60 9.78
C TYR A 17 -21.08 56.62 8.61
N PHE A 18 -22.29 56.66 8.10
CA PHE A 18 -22.82 56.01 6.89
C PHE A 18 -23.50 57.14 6.10
N VAL A 19 -23.31 57.24 4.78
CA VAL A 19 -24.30 57.77 3.81
C VAL A 19 -23.84 57.26 2.42
N LEU A 20 -24.47 56.21 1.85
CA LEU A 20 -25.70 56.16 0.99
C LEU A 20 -25.33 56.41 -0.50
N VAL A 21 -25.89 55.82 -1.57
CA VAL A 21 -27.13 55.04 -1.90
C VAL A 21 -27.04 54.67 -3.40
N GLN A 22 -27.60 53.60 -4.01
CA GLN A 22 -29.00 53.11 -4.12
C GLN A 22 -29.01 51.72 -4.82
N SER A 23 -29.43 50.63 -4.16
CA SER A 23 -30.68 49.85 -4.35
C SER A 23 -30.99 49.19 -5.72
N SER A 24 -31.02 47.86 -5.76
CA SER A 24 -32.27 47.10 -5.99
C SER A 24 -32.16 45.68 -5.42
N SER A 25 -33.13 45.35 -4.59
CA SER A 25 -33.44 44.05 -3.99
C SER A 25 -33.55 42.92 -5.01
N HIS A 26 -32.98 41.75 -4.75
CA HIS A 26 -33.58 40.42 -4.92
C HIS A 26 -32.87 39.45 -3.96
N ALA A 27 -33.65 38.71 -3.19
CA ALA A 27 -33.19 37.71 -2.25
C ALA A 27 -32.28 36.67 -2.94
N HIS A 28 -31.03 36.58 -2.50
CA HIS A 28 -30.17 35.45 -2.85
C HIS A 28 -30.72 34.21 -2.15
N ARG A 29 -31.48 33.42 -2.92
CA ARG A 29 -31.81 32.04 -2.58
C ARG A 29 -30.53 31.28 -2.30
N ASP A 30 -30.53 30.55 -1.20
CA ASP A 30 -29.65 29.41 -0.97
C ASP A 30 -29.63 28.54 -2.23
N HIS A 31 -28.54 28.61 -2.99
CA HIS A 31 -28.20 27.56 -3.93
C HIS A 31 -27.57 26.43 -3.13
N ALA A 32 -28.43 25.69 -2.42
CA ALA A 32 -28.26 24.26 -2.31
C ALA A 32 -28.15 23.74 -3.75
N ALA A 33 -26.93 23.54 -4.23
CA ALA A 33 -26.70 22.78 -5.44
C ALA A 33 -27.24 21.39 -5.13
N HIS A 34 -28.46 21.14 -5.60
CA HIS A 34 -29.06 19.83 -5.61
C HIS A 34 -28.04 18.84 -6.16
N HIS A 35 -27.49 18.00 -5.28
CA HIS A 35 -26.87 16.74 -5.65
C HIS A 35 -27.96 15.87 -6.27
N ARG A 36 -28.30 16.14 -7.54
CA ARG A 36 -28.92 15.13 -8.38
C ARG A 36 -27.84 14.11 -8.67
N ALA A 37 -27.82 13.04 -7.87
CA ALA A 37 -27.39 11.75 -8.38
C ALA A 37 -28.08 11.59 -9.74
N PHE A 38 -27.31 11.46 -10.82
CA PHE A 38 -27.85 11.03 -12.09
C PHE A 38 -28.18 9.53 -11.90
N ILE A 39 -29.27 9.28 -11.21
CA ILE A 39 -29.88 7.96 -11.13
C ILE A 39 -30.34 7.70 -12.55
N SER A 40 -29.86 6.61 -13.15
CA SER A 40 -30.44 6.09 -14.40
C SER A 40 -31.97 6.17 -14.29
N PRO A 41 -32.72 6.54 -15.36
CA PRO A 41 -34.19 6.67 -15.28
C PRO A 41 -34.91 5.39 -14.83
N ARG A 42 -34.20 4.28 -14.72
CA ARG A 42 -34.59 3.03 -14.06
C ARG A 42 -33.57 2.81 -12.95
N GLY A 43 -33.99 2.50 -11.73
CA GLY A 43 -33.11 2.16 -10.59
C GLY A 43 -32.29 0.86 -10.78
N GLU A 44 -31.80 0.62 -12.00
CA GLU A 44 -30.89 -0.43 -12.39
C GLU A 44 -29.47 0.07 -12.18
N ALA A 45 -28.60 -0.81 -11.66
CA ALA A 45 -27.17 -0.55 -11.55
C ALA A 45 -26.63 -0.07 -12.90
N ALA A 46 -25.79 0.97 -12.90
CA ALA A 46 -25.24 1.49 -14.14
C ALA A 46 -24.41 0.39 -14.83
N VAL A 47 -24.83 -0.11 -15.99
CA VAL A 47 -24.14 -1.18 -16.74
C VAL A 47 -23.28 -0.55 -17.84
N LEU A 48 -21.99 -0.91 -17.88
CA LEU A 48 -21.08 -0.44 -18.92
C LEU A 48 -21.29 -1.27 -20.21
N PRO A 49 -21.61 -0.66 -21.36
CA PRO A 49 -21.82 -1.41 -22.61
C PRO A 49 -20.57 -2.20 -23.01
N PRO A 50 -20.69 -3.41 -23.56
CA PRO A 50 -19.54 -4.13 -24.08
C PRO A 50 -18.89 -3.33 -25.22
N ASN A 51 -17.56 -3.21 -25.19
CA ASN A 51 -16.71 -2.65 -26.26
C ASN A 51 -16.67 -1.11 -26.43
N VAL A 52 -16.80 -0.32 -25.36
CA VAL A 52 -16.49 1.12 -25.44
C VAL A 52 -14.97 1.33 -25.36
N ALA A 53 -14.35 1.69 -26.48
CA ALA A 53 -12.95 2.10 -26.51
C ALA A 53 -12.82 3.61 -26.23
N ALA A 54 -11.78 4.02 -25.50
CA ALA A 54 -11.58 5.41 -25.07
C ALA A 54 -11.65 6.44 -26.21
N HIS A 55 -11.22 6.07 -27.42
CA HIS A 55 -11.19 6.95 -28.59
C HIS A 55 -12.57 7.16 -29.27
N ASN A 56 -13.60 6.38 -28.91
CA ASN A 56 -14.93 6.41 -29.52
C ASN A 56 -16.06 6.71 -28.52
N ALA A 57 -15.75 7.01 -27.25
CA ALA A 57 -16.76 7.23 -26.22
C ALA A 57 -17.39 8.63 -26.34
N THR A 58 -18.71 8.70 -26.43
CA THR A 58 -19.46 9.96 -26.33
C THR A 58 -19.43 10.52 -24.90
N SER A 59 -19.72 11.82 -24.71
CA SER A 59 -19.77 12.46 -23.39
C SER A 59 -20.72 11.75 -22.40
N SER A 60 -21.81 11.14 -22.89
CA SER A 60 -22.71 10.30 -22.10
C SER A 60 -22.12 8.92 -21.76
N GLU A 61 -21.35 8.32 -22.67
CA GLU A 61 -20.69 7.02 -22.47
C GLU A 61 -19.44 7.11 -21.58
N ILE A 62 -18.96 8.32 -21.28
CA ILE A 62 -17.89 8.59 -20.31
C ILE A 62 -18.44 8.78 -18.89
N ALA A 63 -19.70 9.23 -18.75
CA ALA A 63 -20.31 9.51 -17.45
C ALA A 63 -20.53 8.23 -16.62
N THR A 64 -20.97 7.14 -17.27
CA THR A 64 -21.22 5.84 -16.63
C THR A 64 -19.94 5.21 -16.06
N PRO A 65 -18.83 5.04 -16.82
CA PRO A 65 -17.56 4.56 -16.27
C PRO A 65 -17.07 5.38 -15.07
N ARG A 66 -17.13 6.72 -15.15
CA ARG A 66 -16.75 7.59 -14.03
C ARG A 66 -17.64 7.42 -12.80
N GLN A 67 -18.93 7.15 -12.99
CA GLN A 67 -19.82 6.85 -11.87
C GLN A 67 -19.46 5.51 -11.21
N ILE A 68 -19.29 4.46 -12.00
CA ILE A 68 -18.89 3.13 -11.50
C ILE A 68 -17.59 3.23 -10.70
N VAL A 69 -16.58 3.93 -11.24
CA VAL A 69 -15.29 4.13 -10.55
C VAL A 69 -15.47 4.91 -9.24
N ARG A 70 -16.26 5.99 -9.23
CA ARG A 70 -16.50 6.75 -7.99
C ARG A 70 -17.17 5.91 -6.91
N GLU A 71 -18.18 5.13 -7.27
CA GLU A 71 -18.88 4.23 -6.35
C GLU A 71 -17.94 3.13 -5.84
N ALA A 72 -17.16 2.51 -6.74
CA ALA A 72 -16.17 1.50 -6.40
C ALA A 72 -15.08 2.05 -5.47
N VAL A 73 -14.51 3.22 -5.75
CA VAL A 73 -13.49 3.86 -4.89
C VAL A 73 -14.07 4.21 -3.52
N ALA A 74 -15.31 4.69 -3.44
CA ALA A 74 -15.94 5.00 -2.17
C ALA A 74 -16.15 3.74 -1.31
N GLU A 75 -16.58 2.63 -1.91
CA GLU A 75 -16.74 1.35 -1.21
C GLU A 75 -15.39 0.73 -0.84
N MET A 76 -14.43 0.73 -1.76
CA MET A 76 -13.05 0.30 -1.53
C MET A 76 -12.41 1.05 -0.38
N THR A 77 -12.61 2.38 -0.30
CA THR A 77 -12.06 3.21 0.78
C THR A 77 -12.46 2.69 2.16
N LYS A 78 -13.76 2.41 2.35
CA LYS A 78 -14.29 1.87 3.61
C LYS A 78 -13.69 0.50 3.93
N ARG A 79 -13.57 -0.37 2.91
CA ARG A 79 -13.07 -1.75 3.05
C ARG A 79 -11.57 -1.80 3.33
N ASN A 80 -10.77 -1.04 2.60
CA ASN A 80 -9.34 -0.90 2.82
C ASN A 80 -9.08 -0.32 4.21
N GLN A 81 -9.79 0.74 4.61
CA GLN A 81 -9.69 1.28 5.97
C GLN A 81 -10.00 0.23 7.04
N ALA A 82 -11.11 -0.51 6.88
CA ALA A 82 -11.49 -1.56 7.82
C ALA A 82 -10.44 -2.69 7.89
N ARG A 83 -9.83 -3.04 6.76
CA ARG A 83 -8.76 -4.04 6.68
C ARG A 83 -7.50 -3.57 7.39
N LEU A 84 -7.03 -2.37 7.08
CA LEU A 84 -5.86 -1.79 7.73
C LEU A 84 -6.07 -1.61 9.23
N ALA A 85 -7.30 -1.39 9.69
CA ALA A 85 -7.63 -1.34 11.11
C ALA A 85 -7.70 -2.74 11.78
N ARG A 86 -7.57 -3.84 11.03
CA ARG A 86 -7.64 -5.21 11.54
C ARG A 86 -6.65 -6.13 10.80
N PRO A 87 -5.33 -5.86 10.88
CA PRO A 87 -4.35 -6.71 10.21
C PRO A 87 -4.37 -8.13 10.79
N SER A 88 -4.25 -9.13 9.90
CA SER A 88 -4.25 -10.55 10.28
C SER A 88 -2.95 -10.93 11.01
N ARG A 89 -2.98 -11.89 11.95
CA ARG A 89 -1.79 -12.28 12.76
C ARG A 89 -1.45 -13.75 12.59
N ASN A 90 -0.16 -14.07 12.59
CA ASN A 90 0.29 -15.46 12.70
C ASN A 90 -0.02 -16.02 14.10
N ASN A 91 -0.78 -17.11 14.14
CA ASN A 91 -1.18 -17.78 15.38
C ASN A 91 -0.25 -18.96 15.68
N HIS A 92 0.56 -18.84 16.74
CA HIS A 92 1.48 -19.89 17.18
C HIS A 92 0.94 -20.54 18.46
N SER A 93 0.03 -21.52 18.33
CA SER A 93 -0.28 -22.40 19.46
C SER A 93 0.48 -23.72 19.28
N THR A 94 1.59 -23.87 20.00
CA THR A 94 2.26 -25.17 20.13
C THR A 94 1.77 -25.84 21.40
N LYS A 95 0.76 -26.70 21.29
CA LYS A 95 0.44 -27.68 22.34
C LYS A 95 0.70 -29.09 21.81
N PRO A 96 1.50 -29.92 22.50
CA PRO A 96 1.69 -31.32 22.13
C PRO A 96 0.33 -32.04 22.04
N GLY A 97 0.05 -32.68 20.90
CA GLY A 97 -1.18 -33.47 20.70
C GLY A 97 -2.48 -32.69 20.47
N THR A 98 -2.44 -31.39 20.16
CA THR A 98 -3.66 -30.57 20.03
C THR A 98 -4.20 -30.57 18.60
N LYS A 99 -5.46 -30.99 18.43
CA LYS A 99 -6.25 -30.71 17.23
C LYS A 99 -6.37 -29.19 17.08
N LEU A 100 -6.20 -28.66 15.87
CA LEU A 100 -6.36 -27.24 15.55
C LEU A 100 -7.58 -26.67 16.29
N GLY A 101 -7.33 -25.89 17.34
CA GLY A 101 -8.39 -25.19 18.04
C GLY A 101 -8.95 -24.15 17.08
N LYS A 102 -10.24 -24.22 16.77
CA LYS A 102 -10.93 -23.06 16.21
C LYS A 102 -10.78 -21.93 17.23
N ARG A 103 -10.49 -20.74 16.74
CA ARG A 103 -10.52 -19.52 17.56
C ARG A 103 -11.90 -19.42 18.22
N ASP A 104 -11.92 -19.09 19.50
CA ASP A 104 -13.14 -18.60 20.15
C ASP A 104 -13.41 -17.18 19.61
N ASP A 105 -14.58 -17.00 18.98
CA ASP A 105 -15.32 -15.74 18.75
C ASP A 105 -14.56 -14.50 18.20
N VAL A 106 -13.71 -14.65 17.17
CA VAL A 106 -13.21 -13.47 16.43
C VAL A 106 -14.05 -13.25 15.16
N ALA A 107 -14.57 -12.03 15.01
CA ALA A 107 -15.33 -11.63 13.83
C ALA A 107 -14.52 -11.85 12.54
N ALA A 108 -15.21 -12.29 11.47
CA ALA A 108 -14.61 -12.55 10.17
C ALA A 108 -13.75 -11.37 9.68
N PRO A 109 -12.62 -11.64 9.01
CA PRO A 109 -11.73 -10.59 8.51
C PRO A 109 -12.50 -9.65 7.56
N PRO A 110 -12.30 -8.32 7.66
CA PRO A 110 -13.03 -7.37 6.82
C PRO A 110 -12.84 -7.67 5.33
N PRO A 111 -13.91 -7.85 4.55
CA PRO A 111 -13.78 -8.18 3.13
C PRO A 111 -13.23 -6.99 2.33
N LEU A 112 -12.51 -7.27 1.25
CA LEU A 112 -12.11 -6.26 0.27
C LEU A 112 -13.22 -6.01 -0.75
N LEU A 113 -13.04 -5.00 -1.60
CA LEU A 113 -13.94 -4.77 -2.73
C LEU A 113 -13.78 -5.94 -3.71
N ASN A 114 -14.89 -6.58 -4.07
CA ASN A 114 -14.91 -7.52 -5.19
C ASN A 114 -14.83 -6.71 -6.51
N ILE A 115 -13.65 -6.71 -7.14
CA ILE A 115 -13.40 -5.99 -8.39
C ILE A 115 -13.96 -6.82 -9.55
N THR A 116 -15.21 -6.57 -9.90
CA THR A 116 -15.85 -7.23 -11.04
C THR A 116 -15.20 -6.79 -12.37
N ASP A 117 -15.36 -7.60 -13.41
CA ASP A 117 -14.94 -7.23 -14.78
C ASP A 117 -15.47 -5.86 -15.20
N GLN A 118 -16.67 -5.51 -14.76
CA GLN A 118 -17.27 -4.22 -15.06
C GLN A 118 -16.53 -3.07 -14.37
N ILE A 119 -16.18 -3.22 -13.09
CA ILE A 119 -15.40 -2.22 -12.35
C ILE A 119 -14.00 -2.10 -12.97
N ALA A 120 -13.34 -3.22 -13.24
CA ALA A 120 -12.02 -3.23 -13.88
C ALA A 120 -12.03 -2.53 -15.24
N ARG A 121 -13.00 -2.84 -16.11
CA ARG A 121 -13.14 -2.16 -17.42
C ARG A 121 -13.45 -0.67 -17.28
N ALA A 122 -14.30 -0.28 -16.31
CA ALA A 122 -14.61 1.12 -16.07
C ALA A 122 -13.36 1.89 -15.60
N ALA A 123 -12.58 1.31 -14.67
CA ALA A 123 -11.37 1.90 -14.15
C ALA A 123 -10.31 2.09 -15.23
N ALA A 124 -10.11 1.07 -16.09
CA ALA A 124 -9.18 1.12 -17.21
C ALA A 124 -9.60 2.18 -18.23
N LEU A 125 -10.88 2.22 -18.61
CA LEU A 125 -11.40 3.23 -19.54
C LEU A 125 -11.23 4.66 -19.01
N VAL A 126 -11.49 4.91 -17.73
CA VAL A 126 -11.25 6.23 -17.11
C VAL A 126 -9.76 6.57 -17.10
N ALA A 127 -8.89 5.61 -16.79
CA ALA A 127 -7.44 5.81 -16.81
C ALA A 127 -6.94 6.21 -18.22
N GLU A 128 -7.41 5.54 -19.26
CA GLU A 128 -7.08 5.84 -20.65
C GLU A 128 -7.57 7.22 -21.10
N LEU A 129 -8.80 7.59 -20.72
CA LEU A 129 -9.37 8.90 -21.04
C LEU A 129 -8.57 10.05 -20.40
N GLU A 130 -8.17 9.89 -19.14
CA GLU A 130 -7.40 10.88 -18.40
C GLU A 130 -5.94 10.98 -18.86
N ALA A 131 -5.38 9.90 -19.40
CA ALA A 131 -4.02 9.88 -19.93
C ALA A 131 -3.83 10.67 -21.24
N GLY A 132 -4.89 11.06 -21.96
CA GLY A 132 -4.77 11.93 -23.15
C GLY A 132 -5.62 11.58 -24.36
N GLY A 133 -6.78 10.94 -24.18
CA GLY A 133 -7.73 10.66 -25.26
C GLY A 133 -8.44 11.90 -25.81
N SER A 134 -7.72 12.81 -26.48
CA SER A 134 -8.34 13.73 -27.44
C SER A 134 -8.59 12.97 -28.74
N ALA A 135 -9.86 12.92 -29.18
CA ALA A 135 -10.24 12.42 -30.50
C ALA A 135 -9.41 13.12 -31.58
N GLY A 136 -8.44 12.42 -32.18
CA GLY A 136 -7.63 12.94 -33.31
C GLY A 136 -6.11 12.77 -33.22
N GLY A 137 -5.55 12.17 -32.17
CA GLY A 137 -4.10 11.94 -32.09
C GLY A 137 -3.59 10.87 -33.06
N ILE A 138 -2.78 11.26 -34.04
CA ILE A 138 -2.08 10.37 -34.99
C ILE A 138 -1.37 9.24 -34.23
N TYR A 139 -1.69 7.99 -34.57
CA TYR A 139 -0.95 6.79 -34.17
C TYR A 139 0.52 6.92 -34.55
N THR A 140 1.32 7.46 -33.63
CA THR A 140 2.77 7.54 -33.80
C THR A 140 3.32 6.15 -33.52
N LYS A 141 3.81 5.50 -34.58
CA LYS A 141 4.52 4.22 -34.57
C LYS A 141 5.38 4.09 -33.31
N LEU A 142 5.11 3.06 -32.51
CA LEU A 142 5.86 2.77 -31.29
C LEU A 142 7.32 2.50 -31.66
N TYR A 143 8.22 3.40 -31.25
CA TYR A 143 9.64 3.07 -31.22
C TYR A 143 9.88 2.15 -30.01
N ARG A 144 10.66 1.08 -30.21
CA ARG A 144 11.15 0.24 -29.12
C ARG A 144 11.81 1.15 -28.08
N ARG A 145 11.28 1.23 -26.85
CA ARG A 145 12.03 1.82 -25.72
C ARG A 145 13.14 0.82 -25.42
N ALA A 146 14.28 0.98 -26.09
CA ALA A 146 15.41 0.09 -25.96
C ALA A 146 16.08 0.39 -24.61
N GLY A 147 15.83 -0.48 -23.64
CA GLY A 147 16.71 -0.63 -22.50
C GLY A 147 18.05 -1.19 -22.98
N THR A 148 19.13 -0.68 -22.41
CA THR A 148 20.49 -1.21 -22.66
C THR A 148 20.86 -2.29 -21.65
N PHE A 149 19.96 -2.63 -20.72
CA PHE A 149 20.20 -3.67 -19.74
C PHE A 149 20.26 -5.04 -20.44
N TRP A 150 21.32 -5.80 -20.15
CA TRP A 150 21.62 -7.08 -20.83
C TRP A 150 20.45 -8.06 -20.82
N MET A 151 19.62 -7.99 -19.77
CA MET A 151 18.47 -8.86 -19.63
C MET A 151 17.44 -8.62 -20.73
N GLU A 152 17.32 -7.44 -21.35
CA GLU A 152 16.39 -7.24 -22.47
C GLU A 152 16.79 -8.07 -23.70
N GLY A 153 18.08 -8.09 -24.03
CA GLY A 153 18.62 -8.67 -25.27
C GLY A 153 19.16 -10.10 -25.17
N ILE A 154 19.31 -10.65 -23.96
CA ILE A 154 19.86 -12.00 -23.79
C ILE A 154 18.96 -13.07 -24.41
N ALA A 155 19.58 -14.08 -25.04
CA ALA A 155 18.87 -15.23 -25.56
C ALA A 155 18.09 -15.97 -24.46
N ARG A 156 16.80 -16.19 -24.67
CA ARG A 156 15.92 -16.88 -23.71
C ARG A 156 15.99 -18.39 -23.91
N LYS A 157 16.88 -19.03 -23.16
CA LYS A 157 17.11 -20.48 -23.22
C LYS A 157 16.78 -21.21 -21.91
N GLY A 158 16.23 -20.49 -20.93
CA GLY A 158 15.77 -21.10 -19.68
C GLY A 158 14.66 -22.12 -19.96
N ALA A 159 14.63 -23.20 -19.18
CA ALA A 159 13.59 -24.20 -19.18
C ALA A 159 13.49 -24.83 -17.80
N ILE A 160 12.32 -25.34 -17.44
CA ILE A 160 12.11 -26.11 -16.21
C ILE A 160 12.36 -27.59 -16.56
N PRO A 161 13.44 -28.23 -16.06
CA PRO A 161 13.93 -29.52 -16.58
C PRO A 161 12.94 -30.71 -16.51
N SER A 162 11.86 -30.61 -15.73
CA SER A 162 10.98 -31.73 -15.40
C SER A 162 9.61 -31.72 -16.11
N PHE A 163 9.33 -30.75 -16.99
CA PHE A 163 8.03 -30.66 -17.68
C PHE A 163 8.18 -30.30 -19.17
N ASP A 164 7.29 -30.87 -19.99
CA ASP A 164 7.23 -30.68 -21.43
C ASP A 164 7.29 -29.19 -21.82
N MET A 165 8.21 -28.88 -22.72
CA MET A 165 8.79 -27.56 -22.89
C MET A 165 7.88 -26.63 -23.72
N SER A 166 7.14 -25.76 -23.05
CA SER A 166 6.65 -24.52 -23.67
C SER A 166 6.47 -23.32 -22.73
N SER A 167 6.75 -23.44 -21.43
CA SER A 167 6.31 -22.44 -20.42
C SER A 167 7.44 -21.64 -19.77
N THR A 168 8.47 -21.25 -20.52
CA THR A 168 9.40 -20.21 -20.03
C THR A 168 8.94 -18.86 -20.53
N THR A 169 7.93 -18.29 -19.88
CA THR A 169 7.52 -16.91 -20.19
C THR A 169 8.43 -15.96 -19.42
N MET A 170 9.50 -15.52 -20.09
CA MET A 170 9.97 -14.16 -19.85
C MET A 170 8.88 -13.25 -20.40
N GLY A 171 7.96 -12.81 -19.55
CA GLY A 171 6.91 -11.88 -19.93
C GLY A 171 7.54 -10.53 -20.22
N LEU A 172 7.89 -10.28 -21.49
CA LEU A 172 8.21 -8.93 -21.93
C LEU A 172 6.88 -8.18 -21.96
N ILE A 173 6.72 -7.21 -21.06
CA ILE A 173 5.52 -6.39 -21.09
C ILE A 173 5.59 -5.53 -22.36
N PRO A 174 4.57 -5.61 -23.25
CA PRO A 174 4.55 -4.82 -24.47
C PRO A 174 4.72 -3.34 -24.15
N GLN A 175 5.43 -2.64 -25.03
CA GLN A 175 5.63 -1.19 -24.96
C GLN A 175 4.27 -0.50 -25.10
N VAL A 176 3.71 -0.02 -23.98
CA VAL A 176 2.41 0.65 -23.95
C VAL A 176 2.61 2.15 -23.83
N LYS A 177 2.18 2.86 -24.88
CA LYS A 177 2.09 4.30 -24.94
C LYS A 177 0.67 4.65 -24.50
N GLU A 178 0.51 4.93 -23.21
CA GLU A 178 -0.70 5.52 -22.62
C GLU A 178 -1.99 4.77 -22.98
N SER A 179 -1.97 3.47 -22.73
CA SER A 179 -3.15 2.65 -22.47
C SER A 179 -3.04 2.09 -21.06
N ASP A 180 -4.16 1.72 -20.43
CA ASP A 180 -4.09 0.98 -19.17
C ASP A 180 -3.27 -0.30 -19.37
N SER A 181 -2.25 -0.48 -18.54
CA SER A 181 -1.26 -1.56 -18.64
C SER A 181 -1.63 -2.77 -17.77
N THR A 182 -2.66 -2.67 -16.93
CA THR A 182 -2.96 -3.68 -15.92
C THR A 182 -3.20 -5.04 -16.56
N ALA A 183 -4.05 -5.11 -17.58
CA ALA A 183 -4.35 -6.36 -18.26
C ALA A 183 -3.12 -6.95 -19.00
N ALA A 184 -2.25 -6.10 -19.55
CA ALA A 184 -1.04 -6.55 -20.23
C ALA A 184 -0.02 -7.14 -19.25
N ILE A 185 0.17 -6.49 -18.10
CA ILE A 185 1.06 -6.96 -17.04
C ILE A 185 0.53 -8.26 -16.43
N GLN A 186 -0.77 -8.33 -16.12
CA GLN A 186 -1.35 -9.54 -15.55
C GLN A 186 -1.24 -10.73 -16.51
N ARG A 187 -1.49 -10.54 -17.81
CA ARG A 187 -1.26 -11.59 -18.81
C ARG A 187 0.19 -12.09 -18.84
N ALA A 188 1.17 -11.20 -18.69
CA ALA A 188 2.57 -11.59 -18.63
C ALA A 188 2.91 -12.42 -17.37
N ILE A 189 2.20 -12.19 -16.26
CA ILE A 189 2.33 -12.96 -15.02
C ILE A 189 1.58 -14.30 -15.10
N ASP A 190 0.43 -14.34 -15.77
CA ASP A 190 -0.46 -15.51 -15.82
C ASP A 190 0.01 -16.59 -16.82
N ASP A 191 0.74 -16.17 -17.86
CA ASP A 191 1.12 -17.02 -18.98
C ASP A 191 1.90 -18.27 -18.56
N GLY A 192 1.57 -19.41 -19.17
CA GLY A 192 2.19 -20.70 -18.85
C GLY A 192 1.49 -21.51 -17.74
N LYS A 193 0.19 -21.30 -17.48
CA LYS A 193 -0.62 -22.06 -16.49
C LYS A 193 -0.01 -22.05 -15.08
N ARG A 194 0.35 -20.84 -14.64
CA ARG A 194 1.14 -20.61 -13.43
C ARG A 194 0.37 -20.85 -12.13
N CYS A 195 1.08 -20.70 -11.02
CA CYS A 195 0.55 -20.98 -9.68
C CYS A 195 -0.15 -19.75 -9.12
N GLY A 196 -1.38 -19.49 -9.56
CA GLY A 196 -2.28 -18.42 -9.08
C GLY A 196 -3.22 -18.92 -7.98
N ALA A 197 -4.48 -18.49 -8.06
CA ALA A 197 -5.56 -18.93 -7.15
C ALA A 197 -5.64 -20.47 -7.01
N ALA A 198 -5.94 -20.94 -5.80
CA ALA A 198 -6.12 -22.35 -5.45
C ALA A 198 -4.92 -23.28 -5.74
N CYS A 199 -3.72 -22.74 -5.99
CA CYS A 199 -2.51 -23.54 -6.23
C CYS A 199 -1.72 -23.84 -4.95
N ASN A 200 -1.81 -22.99 -3.92
CA ASN A 200 -1.09 -23.04 -2.63
C ASN A 200 0.45 -22.91 -2.71
N GLY A 201 1.09 -23.32 -3.81
CA GLY A 201 2.52 -23.14 -4.05
C GLY A 201 3.07 -24.06 -5.14
N ALA A 202 4.14 -23.65 -5.83
CA ALA A 202 4.78 -24.47 -6.86
C ALA A 202 6.24 -24.05 -7.11
N THR A 203 7.13 -25.04 -7.30
CA THR A 203 8.54 -24.80 -7.70
C THR A 203 8.77 -25.00 -9.21
N THR A 204 7.75 -25.51 -9.92
CA THR A 204 7.80 -25.89 -11.34
C THR A 204 7.02 -24.92 -12.23
N LYS A 205 6.58 -23.78 -11.68
CA LYS A 205 5.74 -22.77 -12.35
C LYS A 205 6.29 -21.35 -12.18
N ASN A 206 7.62 -21.23 -12.16
CA ASN A 206 8.30 -19.96 -11.94
C ASN A 206 8.27 -19.09 -13.21
N ALA A 207 8.31 -17.78 -13.04
CA ALA A 207 8.45 -16.85 -14.14
C ALA A 207 9.32 -15.66 -13.77
N ILE A 208 9.91 -15.05 -14.78
CA ILE A 208 10.54 -13.74 -14.67
C ILE A 208 9.73 -12.81 -15.58
N VAL A 209 9.17 -11.75 -15.01
CA VAL A 209 8.45 -10.72 -15.77
C VAL A 209 9.35 -9.49 -15.84
N TYR A 210 9.72 -9.12 -17.06
CA TYR A 210 10.66 -8.05 -17.31
C TYR A 210 9.95 -6.78 -17.76
N PHE A 211 10.30 -5.66 -17.12
CA PHE A 211 9.78 -4.33 -17.41
C PHE A 211 10.90 -3.49 -18.06
N PRO A 212 10.86 -3.28 -19.40
CA PRO A 212 11.69 -2.28 -20.07
C PRO A 212 11.49 -0.87 -19.50
N PRO A 213 12.39 0.09 -19.79
CA PRO A 213 12.22 1.47 -19.34
C PRO A 213 10.89 2.05 -19.79
N GLY A 214 10.18 2.73 -18.89
CA GLY A 214 8.89 3.34 -19.19
C GLY A 214 8.00 3.56 -17.99
N THR A 215 6.89 4.25 -18.23
CA THR A 215 5.78 4.38 -17.27
C THR A 215 4.64 3.46 -17.69
N TYR A 216 4.17 2.64 -16.76
CA TYR A 216 3.09 1.68 -16.92
C TYR A 216 1.93 2.11 -16.03
N LEU A 217 0.90 2.70 -16.64
CA LEU A 217 -0.31 3.14 -15.93
C LEU A 217 -1.17 1.93 -15.58
N VAL A 218 -1.67 1.83 -14.35
CA VAL A 218 -2.48 0.71 -13.88
C VAL A 218 -3.73 1.18 -13.15
N SER A 219 -4.90 0.64 -13.49
CA SER A 219 -6.19 0.98 -12.89
C SER A 219 -6.69 -0.02 -11.85
N SER A 220 -6.03 -1.16 -11.68
CA SER A 220 -6.31 -2.10 -10.59
C SER A 220 -5.08 -2.90 -10.17
N SER A 221 -5.18 -3.56 -9.01
CA SER A 221 -4.13 -4.42 -8.46
C SER A 221 -3.60 -5.44 -9.46
N ILE A 222 -2.29 -5.65 -9.43
CA ILE A 222 -1.58 -6.71 -10.15
C ILE A 222 -1.21 -7.81 -9.16
N SER A 223 -1.70 -9.01 -9.42
CA SER A 223 -1.47 -10.19 -8.58
C SER A 223 -0.16 -10.86 -8.97
N ILE A 224 0.84 -10.82 -8.08
CA ILE A 224 2.13 -11.48 -8.27
C ILE A 224 2.02 -12.94 -7.85
N TYR A 225 2.05 -13.84 -8.83
CA TYR A 225 1.89 -15.27 -8.60
C TYR A 225 3.08 -15.89 -7.87
N PHE A 226 2.90 -17.10 -7.35
CA PHE A 226 3.97 -17.88 -6.73
C PHE A 226 5.16 -18.10 -7.66
N GLY A 227 6.40 -17.96 -7.15
CA GLY A 227 7.59 -18.20 -7.97
C GLY A 227 7.88 -17.10 -9.01
N THR A 228 7.36 -15.88 -8.84
CA THR A 228 7.51 -14.78 -9.81
C THR A 228 8.63 -13.82 -9.42
N GLN A 229 9.50 -13.49 -10.36
CA GLN A 229 10.44 -12.38 -10.25
C GLN A 229 9.97 -11.22 -11.13
N ILE A 230 9.68 -10.08 -10.51
CA ILE A 230 9.38 -8.80 -11.16
C ILE A 230 10.69 -8.03 -11.27
N ILE A 231 11.18 -7.81 -12.50
CA ILE A 231 12.49 -7.20 -12.75
C ILE A 231 12.34 -6.05 -13.73
N GLY A 232 12.66 -4.83 -13.30
CA GLY A 232 12.81 -3.69 -14.20
C GLY A 232 14.19 -3.60 -14.83
N ASP A 233 14.28 -2.79 -15.89
CA ASP A 233 15.55 -2.38 -16.47
C ASP A 233 16.42 -1.64 -15.44
N ALA A 234 17.62 -2.17 -15.18
CA ALA A 234 18.50 -1.62 -14.14
C ALA A 234 19.19 -0.30 -14.53
N ASN A 235 19.28 0.01 -15.83
CA ASN A 235 19.91 1.24 -16.33
C ASN A 235 18.92 2.41 -16.35
N ASN A 236 17.63 2.14 -16.50
CA ASN A 236 16.57 3.13 -16.42
C ASN A 236 15.28 2.50 -15.85
N TRP A 237 15.08 2.65 -14.54
CA TRP A 237 14.04 1.96 -13.80
C TRP A 237 12.64 2.32 -14.34
N PRO A 238 11.82 1.32 -14.72
CA PRO A 238 10.42 1.53 -15.05
C PRO A 238 9.62 2.03 -13.84
N THR A 239 8.55 2.77 -14.11
CA THR A 239 7.58 3.23 -13.11
C THR A 239 6.24 2.54 -13.34
N ILE A 240 5.75 1.82 -12.34
CA ILE A 240 4.36 1.34 -12.29
C ILE A 240 3.56 2.43 -11.56
N ARG A 241 2.64 3.09 -12.26
CA ARG A 241 1.92 4.25 -11.75
C ARG A 241 0.43 3.93 -11.61
N ALA A 242 -0.12 4.05 -10.42
CA ALA A 242 -1.56 3.93 -10.21
C ALA A 242 -2.30 5.09 -10.91
N ALA A 243 -3.38 4.79 -11.61
CA ALA A 243 -4.28 5.78 -12.17
C ALA A 243 -5.10 6.47 -11.07
N SER A 244 -5.71 7.63 -11.37
CA SER A 244 -6.64 8.28 -10.44
C SER A 244 -7.89 7.43 -10.19
N SER A 245 -8.26 6.61 -11.17
CA SER A 245 -9.33 5.62 -11.14
C SER A 245 -8.95 4.30 -10.47
N PHE A 246 -7.76 4.19 -9.87
CA PHE A 246 -7.27 2.93 -9.33
C PHE A 246 -8.22 2.30 -8.30
N VAL A 247 -8.49 1.01 -8.47
CA VAL A 247 -9.24 0.17 -7.53
C VAL A 247 -8.42 -1.04 -7.10
N GLY A 248 -8.23 -1.22 -5.79
CA GLY A 248 -7.45 -2.31 -5.20
C GLY A 248 -6.89 -1.95 -3.83
N LEU A 249 -6.36 -2.96 -3.13
CA LEU A 249 -5.64 -2.77 -1.87
C LEU A 249 -4.20 -2.29 -2.12
N GLY A 250 -3.46 -3.02 -2.95
CA GLY A 250 -2.08 -2.71 -3.32
C GLY A 250 -1.91 -2.67 -4.84
N VAL A 251 -1.09 -1.75 -5.38
CA VAL A 251 -0.76 -1.75 -6.82
C VAL A 251 -0.15 -3.09 -7.24
N LEU A 252 0.81 -3.57 -6.47
CA LEU A 252 1.32 -4.94 -6.55
C LEU A 252 0.84 -5.71 -5.30
N SER A 253 0.38 -6.95 -5.48
CA SER A 253 -0.05 -7.82 -4.39
C SER A 253 0.65 -9.17 -4.47
N THR A 254 1.43 -9.55 -3.45
CA THR A 254 2.14 -10.84 -3.42
C THR A 254 1.28 -12.00 -2.95
N ASP A 255 0.24 -11.70 -2.18
CA ASP A 255 -0.82 -12.63 -1.80
C ASP A 255 -2.17 -11.96 -1.97
N VAL A 256 -3.18 -12.72 -2.39
CA VAL A 256 -4.48 -12.17 -2.79
C VAL A 256 -5.54 -12.79 -1.90
N TYR A 257 -6.33 -11.93 -1.26
CA TYR A 257 -7.52 -12.36 -0.53
C TYR A 257 -8.55 -12.96 -1.47
N VAL A 258 -9.10 -14.12 -1.11
CA VAL A 258 -10.16 -14.75 -1.89
C VAL A 258 -11.44 -13.93 -1.80
N ASP A 259 -12.09 -13.72 -2.95
CA ASP A 259 -13.34 -12.98 -3.03
C ASP A 259 -14.43 -13.61 -2.16
N ASN A 260 -15.19 -12.76 -1.46
CA ASN A 260 -16.17 -13.13 -0.44
C ASN A 260 -15.58 -13.80 0.81
N GLY A 261 -14.25 -13.86 0.92
CA GLY A 261 -13.53 -14.29 2.11
C GLY A 261 -13.65 -15.79 2.40
N GLY A 262 -13.68 -16.11 3.68
CA GLY A 262 -13.57 -17.46 4.23
C GLY A 262 -12.44 -17.55 5.24
N ASP A 263 -12.44 -18.63 6.02
CA ASP A 263 -11.38 -18.90 6.97
C ASP A 263 -10.25 -19.66 6.26
N GLY A 264 -9.06 -19.07 6.26
CA GLY A 264 -7.83 -19.73 5.89
C GLY A 264 -7.49 -20.88 6.84
N PRO A 265 -6.59 -21.79 6.45
CA PRO A 265 -6.19 -22.93 7.28
C PRO A 265 -5.51 -22.51 8.60
N ASP A 266 -5.06 -21.26 8.72
CA ASP A 266 -4.46 -20.65 9.91
C ASP A 266 -5.48 -19.86 10.76
N GLY A 267 -6.75 -19.83 10.36
CA GLY A 267 -7.82 -19.07 11.02
C GLY A 267 -7.81 -17.57 10.72
N ASN A 268 -7.02 -17.12 9.73
CA ASN A 268 -7.07 -15.77 9.18
C ASN A 268 -7.94 -15.73 7.91
N ALA A 269 -7.93 -14.63 7.17
CA ALA A 269 -8.63 -14.54 5.89
C ALA A 269 -8.09 -15.59 4.91
N LEU A 270 -9.00 -16.22 4.16
CA LEU A 270 -8.59 -17.10 3.08
C LEU A 270 -7.87 -16.29 1.99
N GLU A 271 -6.66 -16.71 1.70
CA GLU A 271 -5.72 -16.12 0.75
C GLU A 271 -5.38 -17.16 -0.34
N TRP A 272 -4.76 -16.72 -1.45
CA TRP A 272 -4.33 -17.64 -2.51
C TRP A 272 -3.21 -18.58 -2.05
N TYR A 273 -2.39 -18.10 -1.11
CA TYR A 273 -1.30 -18.86 -0.53
C TYR A 273 -1.38 -18.79 1.00
N ILE A 274 -0.71 -19.73 1.66
CA ILE A 274 -0.50 -19.62 3.10
C ILE A 274 0.67 -18.65 3.30
N ASN A 275 0.46 -17.56 4.03
CA ASN A 275 1.45 -16.50 4.21
C ASN A 275 2.84 -16.98 4.68
N THR A 276 2.92 -18.03 5.52
CA THR A 276 4.18 -18.63 5.99
C THR A 276 4.86 -19.55 4.98
N ALA A 277 4.16 -19.89 3.89
CA ALA A 277 4.65 -20.69 2.79
C ALA A 277 4.71 -19.90 1.47
N ARG A 278 4.58 -18.57 1.51
CA ARG A 278 4.64 -17.71 0.32
C ARG A 278 6.08 -17.41 -0.13
N LEU A 279 6.71 -18.38 -0.78
CA LEU A 279 8.16 -18.39 -1.08
C LEU A 279 8.53 -17.89 -2.50
N TYR A 280 9.85 -17.79 -2.75
CA TYR A 280 10.50 -17.74 -4.08
C TYR A 280 10.08 -16.59 -5.00
N SER A 281 10.01 -15.36 -4.49
CA SER A 281 9.60 -14.18 -5.29
C SER A 281 10.60 -13.04 -5.16
N GLN A 282 10.73 -12.23 -6.21
CA GLN A 282 11.63 -11.08 -6.21
C GLN A 282 10.94 -9.87 -6.84
N ILE A 283 11.18 -8.68 -6.30
CA ILE A 283 10.80 -7.40 -6.91
C ILE A 283 12.03 -6.51 -6.96
N ARG A 284 12.44 -6.02 -8.14
CA ARG A 284 13.61 -5.15 -8.23
C ARG A 284 13.67 -4.19 -9.41
N ASN A 285 14.48 -3.15 -9.22
CA ASN A 285 14.85 -2.13 -10.21
C ASN A 285 13.63 -1.40 -10.78
N LEU A 286 12.72 -0.92 -9.94
CA LEU A 286 11.50 -0.26 -10.40
C LEU A 286 11.04 0.80 -9.42
N LYS A 287 10.13 1.65 -9.91
CA LYS A 287 9.40 2.62 -9.10
C LYS A 287 7.93 2.22 -9.03
N ILE A 288 7.32 2.39 -7.86
CA ILE A 288 5.87 2.24 -7.67
C ILE A 288 5.33 3.60 -7.23
N ASP A 289 4.55 4.23 -8.07
CA ASP A 289 4.02 5.58 -7.87
C ASP A 289 2.50 5.52 -7.68
N ILE A 290 2.04 5.83 -6.46
CA ILE A 290 0.62 5.89 -6.11
C ILE A 290 0.11 7.32 -5.94
N THR A 291 0.92 8.33 -6.24
CA THR A 291 0.57 9.75 -6.00
C THR A 291 -0.71 10.20 -6.71
N ALA A 292 -1.03 9.61 -7.86
CA ALA A 292 -2.22 9.93 -8.62
C ALA A 292 -3.49 9.21 -8.12
N SER A 293 -3.36 8.13 -7.34
CA SER A 293 -4.51 7.42 -6.77
C SER A 293 -5.23 8.30 -5.73
N ASN A 294 -6.47 7.94 -5.37
CA ASN A 294 -7.24 8.71 -4.39
C ASN A 294 -6.49 8.80 -3.03
N PRO A 295 -6.16 10.01 -2.55
CA PRO A 295 -5.32 10.18 -1.37
C PRO A 295 -6.01 9.81 -0.06
N GLY A 296 -7.32 9.57 -0.06
CA GLY A 296 -8.10 9.13 1.11
C GLY A 296 -8.45 7.63 1.08
N ALA A 297 -8.08 6.91 0.03
CA ALA A 297 -8.61 5.56 -0.23
C ALA A 297 -7.78 4.40 0.36
N TYR A 298 -6.78 4.70 1.20
CA TYR A 298 -5.95 3.69 1.89
C TYR A 298 -5.25 2.72 0.92
N VAL A 299 -4.90 3.19 -0.28
CA VAL A 299 -4.19 2.41 -1.29
C VAL A 299 -2.74 2.21 -0.87
N ALA A 300 -2.24 0.98 -0.96
CA ALA A 300 -0.83 0.65 -0.82
C ALA A 300 -0.12 0.61 -2.19
N ALA A 301 1.16 0.99 -2.24
CA ALA A 301 1.98 0.74 -3.42
C ALA A 301 2.27 -0.77 -3.54
N LEU A 302 2.51 -1.43 -2.41
CA LEU A 302 2.79 -2.86 -2.36
C LEU A 302 2.09 -3.51 -1.17
N HIS A 303 1.21 -4.48 -1.45
CA HIS A 303 0.78 -5.46 -0.47
C HIS A 303 1.80 -6.61 -0.45
N TYR A 304 2.67 -6.62 0.56
CA TYR A 304 3.89 -7.45 0.65
C TYR A 304 3.81 -8.54 1.71
N GLN A 305 2.81 -9.40 1.58
CA GLN A 305 2.65 -10.58 2.43
C GLN A 305 3.45 -11.75 1.84
N VAL A 306 4.58 -12.09 2.47
CA VAL A 306 5.56 -13.06 1.95
C VAL A 306 6.23 -13.89 3.06
N ALA A 307 6.88 -14.98 2.65
CA ALA A 307 7.72 -15.83 3.49
C ALA A 307 9.21 -15.80 3.05
N GLN A 308 10.00 -16.82 3.41
CA GLN A 308 11.43 -16.90 3.10
C GLN A 308 11.71 -17.01 1.59
N ALA A 309 12.99 -16.85 1.22
CA ALA A 309 13.44 -16.83 -0.16
C ALA A 309 12.68 -15.79 -1.01
N THR A 310 12.31 -14.66 -0.38
CA THR A 310 11.75 -13.49 -1.03
C THR A 310 12.66 -12.28 -0.84
N THR A 311 12.76 -11.47 -1.88
CA THR A 311 13.58 -10.26 -1.87
C THR A 311 12.86 -9.10 -2.54
N ILE A 312 13.01 -7.91 -1.96
CA ILE A 312 12.73 -6.65 -2.65
C ILE A 312 13.99 -5.79 -2.56
N GLU A 313 14.53 -5.41 -3.73
CA GLU A 313 15.81 -4.69 -3.82
C GLU A 313 15.73 -3.59 -4.87
N ASN A 314 16.38 -2.44 -4.64
CA ASN A 314 16.47 -1.36 -5.63
C ASN A 314 15.08 -0.88 -6.09
N VAL A 315 14.28 -0.39 -5.15
CA VAL A 315 12.91 0.08 -5.42
C VAL A 315 12.67 1.47 -4.87
N GLU A 316 11.95 2.30 -5.62
CA GLU A 316 11.41 3.57 -5.14
C GLU A 316 9.89 3.46 -4.98
N ILE A 317 9.37 3.78 -3.79
CA ILE A 317 7.95 3.80 -3.48
C ILE A 317 7.54 5.25 -3.23
N ILE A 318 6.60 5.75 -4.04
CA ILE A 318 6.25 7.17 -4.10
C ILE A 318 4.76 7.32 -3.80
N ALA A 319 4.44 8.03 -2.73
CA ALA A 319 3.09 8.37 -2.31
C ALA A 319 2.94 9.88 -2.08
N GLY A 320 1.71 10.37 -2.02
CA GLY A 320 1.41 11.76 -1.72
C GLY A 320 1.77 12.14 -0.27
N SER A 321 1.76 13.44 0.04
CA SER A 321 1.79 13.94 1.41
C SER A 321 0.36 14.14 1.95
N ALA A 322 0.18 14.18 3.27
CA ALA A 322 -1.13 14.43 3.91
C ALA A 322 -2.24 13.50 3.36
N THR A 323 -1.93 12.21 3.29
CA THR A 323 -2.73 11.17 2.63
C THR A 323 -2.92 9.98 3.57
N THR A 324 -3.85 9.07 3.24
CA THR A 324 -3.98 7.73 3.83
C THR A 324 -3.29 6.64 3.00
N GLN A 325 -2.59 7.00 1.92
CA GLN A 325 -1.81 6.06 1.10
C GLN A 325 -0.70 5.39 1.90
N GLN A 326 -0.38 4.14 1.57
CA GLN A 326 0.68 3.36 2.20
C GLN A 326 1.78 3.05 1.20
N GLY A 327 3.04 3.11 1.63
CA GLY A 327 4.14 2.61 0.81
C GLY A 327 4.05 1.08 0.68
N MET A 328 4.29 0.39 1.78
CA MET A 328 4.17 -1.06 1.89
C MET A 328 3.20 -1.44 3.00
N TYR A 329 2.30 -2.37 2.70
CA TYR A 329 1.37 -2.97 3.66
C TYR A 329 1.60 -4.49 3.74
N ALA A 330 1.69 -5.03 4.95
CA ALA A 330 1.74 -6.47 5.17
C ALA A 330 1.03 -6.85 6.47
N ASP A 331 -0.04 -7.62 6.38
CA ASP A 331 -0.76 -8.11 7.56
C ASP A 331 0.14 -8.99 8.45
N ASN A 332 0.79 -9.97 7.83
CA ASN A 332 1.63 -10.96 8.47
C ASN A 332 2.64 -11.57 7.47
N GLY A 333 3.32 -12.64 7.88
CA GLY A 333 4.22 -13.42 7.02
C GLY A 333 5.35 -14.07 7.81
N SER A 334 6.29 -14.68 7.09
CA SER A 334 7.52 -15.25 7.67
C SER A 334 8.72 -14.79 6.85
N GLY A 335 8.91 -13.47 6.89
CA GLY A 335 9.66 -12.69 5.93
C GLY A 335 11.11 -13.10 5.67
N GLY A 336 11.58 -12.50 4.59
CA GLY A 336 12.90 -12.63 3.99
C GLY A 336 13.71 -11.34 4.08
N VAL A 337 14.18 -10.82 2.93
CA VAL A 337 15.16 -9.73 2.89
C VAL A 337 14.63 -8.52 2.10
N MET A 338 14.87 -7.32 2.60
CA MET A 338 14.59 -6.05 1.93
C MET A 338 15.87 -5.22 1.87
N SER A 339 16.19 -4.63 0.71
CA SER A 339 17.30 -3.68 0.64
C SER A 339 17.15 -2.56 -0.38
N ASP A 340 17.86 -1.45 -0.17
CA ASP A 340 17.98 -0.38 -1.16
C ASP A 340 16.62 0.17 -1.62
N ILE A 341 15.75 0.46 -0.64
CA ILE A 341 14.40 0.98 -0.90
C ILE A 341 14.30 2.42 -0.43
N THR A 342 13.74 3.28 -1.27
CA THR A 342 13.38 4.65 -0.90
C THR A 342 11.87 4.79 -0.85
N PHE A 343 11.34 5.21 0.30
CA PHE A 343 9.96 5.56 0.52
C PHE A 343 9.83 7.10 0.55
N THR A 344 8.99 7.66 -0.31
CA THR A 344 8.71 9.10 -0.38
C THR A 344 7.23 9.35 -0.10
N GLY A 345 6.92 10.17 0.90
CA GLY A 345 5.55 10.48 1.30
C GLY A 345 4.83 9.30 1.95
N GLY A 346 3.49 9.33 1.92
CA GLY A 346 2.59 8.31 2.47
C GLY A 346 2.22 8.55 3.93
N ASN A 347 1.10 7.95 4.34
CA ASN A 347 0.74 7.84 5.75
C ASN A 347 1.74 6.96 6.49
N PHE A 348 2.04 5.81 5.90
CA PHE A 348 3.12 4.94 6.35
C PHE A 348 4.09 4.68 5.19
N GLY A 349 5.39 4.71 5.47
CA GLY A 349 6.38 4.10 4.57
C GLY A 349 6.19 2.59 4.56
N ILE A 350 6.28 1.97 5.74
CA ILE A 350 5.90 0.57 5.98
C ILE A 350 4.85 0.53 7.07
N TYR A 351 3.71 -0.13 6.80
CA TYR A 351 2.73 -0.52 7.80
C TYR A 351 2.58 -2.03 7.77
N GLY A 352 3.11 -2.75 8.74
CA GLY A 352 2.97 -4.19 8.69
C GLY A 352 3.71 -4.99 9.74
N GLY A 353 3.44 -6.29 9.70
CA GLY A 353 3.98 -7.28 10.62
C GLY A 353 4.46 -8.52 9.90
N SER A 354 5.46 -9.20 10.47
CA SER A 354 5.93 -10.52 10.05
C SER A 354 6.54 -11.23 11.25
N GLN A 355 6.83 -12.53 11.14
CA GLN A 355 7.56 -13.27 12.18
C GLN A 355 9.03 -12.83 12.29
N GLN A 356 9.64 -12.48 11.15
CA GLN A 356 10.97 -11.89 11.11
C GLN A 356 11.17 -11.21 9.75
N PHE A 357 12.05 -10.21 9.71
CA PHE A 357 12.58 -9.66 8.46
C PHE A 357 13.98 -9.10 8.67
N SER A 358 14.79 -9.15 7.61
CA SER A 358 16.05 -8.43 7.53
C SER A 358 15.96 -7.29 6.52
N ALA A 359 16.21 -6.06 6.97
CA ALA A 359 16.14 -4.86 6.17
C ALA A 359 17.48 -4.11 6.19
N ALA A 360 17.96 -3.68 5.02
CA ALA A 360 19.19 -2.90 4.92
C ALA A 360 19.07 -1.73 3.94
N ARG A 361 19.63 -0.57 4.26
CA ARG A 361 19.67 0.60 3.34
C ARG A 361 18.27 1.04 2.91
N LEU A 362 17.40 1.27 3.89
CA LEU A 362 16.07 1.84 3.63
C LEU A 362 16.09 3.34 3.94
N THR A 363 15.55 4.13 3.02
CA THR A 363 15.37 5.58 3.19
C THR A 363 13.89 5.92 3.26
N PHE A 364 13.48 6.67 4.27
CA PHE A 364 12.13 7.20 4.42
C PHE A 364 12.20 8.72 4.36
N ASN A 365 11.46 9.34 3.44
CA ASN A 365 11.51 10.77 3.17
C ASN A 365 10.11 11.38 3.15
N GLY A 366 9.79 12.20 4.15
CA GLY A 366 8.51 12.92 4.19
C GLY A 366 7.29 12.04 4.47
N CYS A 367 7.48 10.84 5.03
CA CYS A 367 6.37 10.00 5.49
C CYS A 367 5.68 10.65 6.71
N ASN A 368 4.36 10.47 6.88
CA ASN A 368 3.75 10.80 8.17
C ASN A 368 4.37 9.92 9.27
N THR A 369 4.31 8.61 9.12
CA THR A 369 5.09 7.66 9.94
C THR A 369 6.02 6.86 9.03
N ALA A 370 7.31 6.79 9.34
CA ALA A 370 8.24 6.04 8.50
C ALA A 370 7.96 4.53 8.56
N VAL A 371 7.84 3.98 9.76
CA VAL A 371 7.53 2.55 9.98
C VAL A 371 6.55 2.40 11.13
N GLU A 372 5.50 1.61 10.93
CA GLU A 372 4.66 1.07 12.00
C GLU A 372 4.72 -0.46 11.97
N VAL A 373 5.17 -1.05 13.09
CA VAL A 373 5.35 -2.49 13.24
C VAL A 373 4.12 -3.10 13.91
N SER A 374 3.30 -3.80 13.14
CA SER A 374 1.98 -4.28 13.57
C SER A 374 1.91 -5.76 13.99
N GLY A 375 3.02 -6.50 13.94
CA GLY A 375 3.09 -7.96 14.18
C GLY A 375 4.19 -8.43 15.14
N THR A 376 4.23 -9.75 15.40
CA THR A 376 4.86 -10.39 16.57
C THR A 376 6.37 -10.64 16.50
N GLY A 377 7.04 -10.26 15.42
CA GLY A 377 8.33 -10.82 15.04
C GLY A 377 9.53 -9.89 15.10
N VAL A 378 10.72 -10.48 15.18
CA VAL A 378 12.02 -9.79 15.27
C VAL A 378 12.31 -9.06 13.95
N GLY A 379 12.39 -7.73 14.00
CA GLY A 379 12.86 -6.93 12.85
C GLY A 379 14.30 -6.51 13.04
N CYS A 380 15.20 -6.83 12.10
CA CYS A 380 16.54 -6.23 12.07
C CYS A 380 16.67 -5.22 10.91
N GLY A 381 16.98 -3.97 11.25
CA GLY A 381 17.21 -2.87 10.32
C GLY A 381 18.66 -2.42 10.39
N LYS A 382 19.33 -2.29 9.24
CA LYS A 382 20.69 -1.74 9.14
C LYS A 382 20.74 -0.60 8.13
N SER A 383 21.50 0.46 8.41
CA SER A 383 21.65 1.58 7.47
C SER A 383 20.30 2.23 7.13
N ILE A 384 19.45 2.43 8.14
CA ILE A 384 18.15 3.09 7.96
C ILE A 384 18.34 4.60 8.00
N THR A 385 17.72 5.30 7.07
CA THR A 385 17.72 6.76 7.01
C THR A 385 16.28 7.27 7.07
N VAL A 386 15.93 8.00 8.13
CA VAL A 386 14.64 8.69 8.26
C VAL A 386 14.87 10.20 8.10
N LYS A 387 14.14 10.80 7.16
CA LYS A 387 14.22 12.23 6.81
C LYS A 387 12.83 12.85 6.82
N ASN A 388 12.66 13.89 7.62
CA ASN A 388 11.46 14.74 7.61
C ASN A 388 10.15 13.98 7.81
N ALA A 389 10.18 12.91 8.61
CA ALA A 389 8.96 12.18 8.97
C ALA A 389 8.30 12.82 10.18
N LYS A 390 6.95 12.76 10.30
CA LYS A 390 6.30 13.25 11.53
C LYS A 390 6.69 12.38 12.72
N VAL A 391 6.59 11.07 12.55
CA VAL A 391 7.13 10.06 13.47
C VAL A 391 8.08 9.15 12.70
N GLY A 392 9.24 8.85 13.29
CA GLY A 392 10.12 7.84 12.74
C GLY A 392 9.49 6.45 12.84
N PHE A 393 9.70 5.74 13.95
CA PHE A 393 9.22 4.37 14.11
C PHE A 393 8.14 4.28 15.20
N ARG A 394 7.05 3.60 14.90
CA ARG A 394 6.04 3.16 15.87
C ARG A 394 6.20 1.68 16.11
N LEU A 395 6.58 1.33 17.34
CA LEU A 395 6.79 -0.05 17.77
C LEU A 395 5.54 -0.56 18.49
N TYR A 396 4.40 -0.34 17.86
CA TYR A 396 3.09 -0.80 18.30
C TYR A 396 2.10 -0.61 17.13
N ASN A 397 0.95 -1.27 17.21
CA ASN A 397 -0.13 -1.18 16.24
C ASN A 397 -1.21 -0.22 16.75
N ASP A 398 -1.42 0.91 16.06
CA ASP A 398 -2.45 1.90 16.44
C ASP A 398 -3.86 1.29 16.47
N ALA A 399 -4.11 0.24 15.66
CA ALA A 399 -5.44 -0.31 15.47
C ALA A 399 -5.90 -1.27 16.58
N ASN A 400 -4.97 -1.92 17.27
CA ASN A 400 -5.30 -2.93 18.28
C ASN A 400 -4.38 -2.94 19.51
N GLY A 401 -3.40 -2.02 19.59
CA GLY A 401 -2.47 -1.88 20.70
C GLY A 401 -1.42 -3.00 20.80
N GLN A 402 -1.30 -3.88 19.79
CA GLN A 402 -0.28 -4.92 19.79
C GLN A 402 1.12 -4.32 19.69
N ILE A 403 2.07 -4.98 20.33
CA ILE A 403 3.48 -4.58 20.33
C ILE A 403 4.35 -5.69 19.74
N PRO A 404 5.42 -5.35 19.00
CA PRO A 404 6.34 -6.34 18.45
C PRO A 404 7.18 -6.99 19.55
N GLY A 405 7.68 -8.21 19.28
CA GLY A 405 8.52 -8.93 20.23
C GLY A 405 9.88 -8.27 20.43
N SER A 406 10.59 -7.98 19.33
CA SER A 406 11.83 -7.19 19.40
C SER A 406 12.16 -6.49 18.09
N VAL A 407 12.93 -5.41 18.20
CA VAL A 407 13.44 -4.63 17.07
C VAL A 407 14.91 -4.31 17.30
N THR A 408 15.73 -4.50 16.26
CA THR A 408 17.16 -4.17 16.27
C THR A 408 17.44 -3.18 15.14
N ILE A 409 18.06 -2.04 15.47
CA ILE A 409 18.38 -0.98 14.51
C ILE A 409 19.87 -0.65 14.63
N ILE A 410 20.57 -0.74 13.50
CA ILE A 410 22.03 -0.63 13.44
C ILE A 410 22.43 0.42 12.38
N ASP A 411 23.46 1.22 12.65
CA ASP A 411 24.07 2.18 11.70
C ASP A 411 23.04 3.12 11.05
N SER A 412 22.14 3.70 11.84
CA SER A 412 20.95 4.38 11.32
C SER A 412 20.89 5.84 11.75
N VAL A 413 20.22 6.68 10.95
CA VAL A 413 20.11 8.12 11.20
C VAL A 413 18.67 8.58 11.03
N PHE A 414 18.17 9.27 12.06
CA PHE A 414 16.90 9.97 12.07
C PHE A 414 17.18 11.48 12.05
N SER A 415 16.57 12.19 11.12
CA SER A 415 16.85 13.61 10.88
C SER A 415 15.61 14.35 10.39
N GLY A 416 15.38 15.54 10.94
CA GLY A 416 14.20 16.35 10.64
C GLY A 416 12.88 15.75 11.13
N THR A 417 12.89 14.82 12.10
CA THR A 417 11.64 14.28 12.63
C THR A 417 10.85 15.35 13.40
N GLU A 418 9.56 15.46 13.13
CA GLU A 418 8.74 16.55 13.67
C GLU A 418 8.37 16.31 15.13
N SER A 419 7.80 15.14 15.43
CA SER A 419 7.30 14.77 16.76
C SER A 419 8.32 13.90 17.50
N PHE A 420 8.56 12.68 17.01
CA PHE A 420 9.38 11.68 17.72
C PHE A 420 10.24 10.87 16.76
N ALA A 421 11.40 10.44 17.24
CA ALA A 421 12.21 9.49 16.49
C ALA A 421 11.59 8.10 16.59
N MET A 422 11.13 7.71 17.78
CA MET A 422 10.37 6.48 17.98
C MET A 422 9.29 6.64 19.06
N GLU A 423 8.18 5.91 18.90
CA GLU A 423 7.11 5.71 19.89
C GLU A 423 7.01 4.21 20.19
N MET A 424 6.99 3.84 21.47
CA MET A 424 6.88 2.43 21.89
C MET A 424 6.22 2.31 23.26
N ALA A 425 5.92 1.09 23.69
CA ALA A 425 5.52 0.82 25.07
C ALA A 425 6.67 1.09 26.05
N VAL A 426 6.38 1.66 27.23
CA VAL A 426 7.35 1.67 28.34
C VAL A 426 7.81 0.22 28.64
N PRO A 427 9.12 -0.07 28.61
CA PRO A 427 9.64 -1.37 29.03
C PRO A 427 9.32 -1.63 30.50
N VAL A 428 8.98 -2.88 30.83
CA VAL A 428 8.69 -3.31 32.18
C VAL A 428 9.66 -4.42 32.54
N ASP A 429 10.56 -4.18 33.49
CA ASP A 429 11.55 -5.16 33.93
C ASP A 429 10.92 -6.23 34.86
N VAL A 430 9.97 -6.98 34.30
CA VAL A 430 9.25 -8.07 34.94
C VAL A 430 9.17 -9.21 33.93
N VAL A 431 9.51 -10.43 34.38
CA VAL A 431 9.40 -11.65 33.56
C VAL A 431 7.96 -11.80 33.06
N ASP A 432 7.80 -12.21 31.80
CA ASP A 432 6.49 -12.40 31.14
C ASP A 432 5.60 -11.13 31.05
N SER A 433 6.18 -9.94 31.25
CA SER A 433 5.44 -8.68 31.07
C SER A 433 5.14 -8.35 29.60
N GLY A 434 5.84 -9.01 28.67
CA GLY A 434 5.52 -9.00 27.24
C GLY A 434 5.84 -7.69 26.51
N PHE A 435 6.81 -6.90 26.97
CA PHE A 435 7.22 -5.66 26.29
C PHE A 435 8.05 -5.93 25.00
N THR A 436 8.30 -4.89 24.20
CA THR A 436 9.19 -4.93 23.03
C THR A 436 10.66 -4.75 23.39
N GLY A 437 11.50 -5.75 23.16
CA GLY A 437 12.95 -5.59 23.29
C GLY A 437 13.51 -4.71 22.18
N LEU A 438 14.29 -3.67 22.52
CA LEU A 438 14.86 -2.73 21.55
C LEU A 438 16.39 -2.67 21.65
N VAL A 439 17.06 -2.94 20.53
CA VAL A 439 18.51 -2.80 20.39
C VAL A 439 18.83 -1.67 19.42
N LEU A 440 19.66 -0.72 19.86
CA LEU A 440 20.20 0.36 19.03
C LEU A 440 21.73 0.31 19.05
N ASP A 441 22.36 0.21 17.88
CA ASP A 441 23.82 0.22 17.73
C ASP A 441 24.22 1.21 16.64
N ASN A 442 25.05 2.19 16.99
CA ASN A 442 25.42 3.30 16.12
C ASN A 442 24.21 4.00 15.46
N VAL A 443 23.23 4.40 16.29
CA VAL A 443 21.99 5.06 15.83
C VAL A 443 21.95 6.51 16.27
N ARG A 444 21.83 7.45 15.33
CA ARG A 444 21.63 8.87 15.63
C ARG A 444 20.16 9.23 15.61
N LEU A 445 19.63 9.63 16.76
CA LEU A 445 18.27 10.13 16.93
C LEU A 445 18.29 11.66 17.07
N ASP A 446 17.52 12.38 16.25
CA ASP A 446 17.35 13.83 16.38
C ASP A 446 16.24 14.21 17.37
N ARG A 447 15.31 13.29 17.62
CA ARG A 447 14.22 13.40 18.61
C ARG A 447 14.26 12.22 19.60
N PRO A 448 13.61 12.34 20.77
CA PRO A 448 13.60 11.28 21.77
C PRO A 448 12.74 10.07 21.35
N ILE A 449 12.91 8.98 22.10
CA ILE A 449 11.97 7.86 22.19
C ILE A 449 11.03 8.12 23.36
N LYS A 450 9.73 8.00 23.12
CA LYS A 450 8.69 8.17 24.14
C LYS A 450 7.73 7.01 24.21
N ASP A 451 7.05 6.94 25.34
CA ASP A 451 5.88 6.09 25.49
C ASP A 451 4.76 6.52 24.54
N HIS A 452 4.00 5.55 24.04
CA HIS A 452 2.82 5.84 23.23
C HIS A 452 1.61 6.29 24.08
N TRP A 453 1.40 5.69 25.25
CA TRP A 453 0.20 5.91 26.08
C TRP A 453 0.35 7.05 27.09
N SER A 454 1.54 7.62 27.23
CA SER A 454 1.87 8.70 28.15
C SER A 454 2.99 9.58 27.60
N ASP A 455 3.23 10.74 28.23
CA ASP A 455 4.35 11.61 27.86
C ASP A 455 5.72 11.14 28.40
N LYS A 456 5.79 9.91 28.93
CA LYS A 456 7.01 9.41 29.57
C LYS A 456 8.14 9.31 28.55
N LEU A 457 9.25 9.95 28.89
CA LEU A 457 10.51 9.82 28.16
C LEU A 457 11.11 8.43 28.42
N ILE A 458 11.41 7.70 27.35
CA ILE A 458 12.11 6.40 27.42
C ILE A 458 13.60 6.59 27.16
N LEU A 459 13.95 7.34 26.10
CA LEU A 459 15.33 7.62 25.72
C LEU A 459 15.45 9.02 25.12
N SER A 460 16.49 9.76 25.50
CA SER A 460 16.78 11.08 24.92
C SER A 460 17.26 10.99 23.47
N SER A 461 17.19 12.10 22.73
CA SER A 461 17.88 12.22 21.44
C SER A 461 19.39 12.17 21.61
N GLY A 462 20.13 11.95 20.51
CA GLY A 462 21.58 11.83 20.49
C GLY A 462 22.07 10.61 19.71
N LEU A 463 23.39 10.40 19.75
CA LEU A 463 24.02 9.20 19.23
C LEU A 463 23.91 8.07 20.28
N GLN A 464 23.39 6.92 19.86
CA GLN A 464 23.30 5.69 20.64
C GLN A 464 24.35 4.72 20.10
N GLU A 465 25.47 4.56 20.81
CA GLU A 465 26.59 3.73 20.35
C GLU A 465 26.30 2.24 20.49
N CYS A 466 25.81 1.80 21.66
CA CYS A 466 25.33 0.44 21.89
C CYS A 466 24.35 0.47 23.06
N MET A 467 23.06 0.25 22.79
CA MET A 467 21.99 0.30 23.77
C MET A 467 21.05 -0.88 23.65
N LEU A 468 20.75 -1.47 24.79
CA LEU A 468 19.70 -2.47 24.96
C LEU A 468 18.68 -1.89 25.92
N LEU A 469 17.45 -1.71 25.44
CA LEU A 469 16.29 -1.48 26.29
C LEU A 469 15.64 -2.84 26.50
N PRO A 470 15.64 -3.33 27.75
CA PRO A 470 15.26 -4.70 28.06
C PRO A 470 13.92 -5.00 27.50
#